data_AF-A0A351FVA3-F1
#
_entry.id   AF-A0A351FVA3-F1
#
_cell.length_a   1.000
_cell.length_b   1.000
_cell.length_c   1.000
_cell.angle_alpha   90.00
_cell.angle_beta   90.00
_cell.angle_gamma   90.00
#
_symmetry.space_group_name_H-M   'P 1'
#
loop_
_entity.id
_entity.type
_entity.pdbx_description
1 polymer ?
#
loop_
_entity_poly.entity_id
_entity_poly.type
_entity_poly.pdbx_seq_one_letter_code
_entity_poly.pdbx_strand_id
1 'polypeptide(L)' 'EALVGRLVVMVANLAARKMKFGLSEGMVVAAGPGGEDVFLLGIDSGAVPGQRVH' A
#
# COMPACT_ATOMS: atom_id res chain seq x y z
N GLU A 1 7.70 -13.38 -0.15
CA GLU A 1 6.64 -14.11 0.58
C GLU A 1 6.03 -13.32 1.74
N ALA A 2 6.81 -12.55 2.52
CA ALA A 2 6.36 -11.81 3.72
C ALA A 2 5.24 -10.75 3.54
N LEU A 3 4.72 -10.51 2.33
CA LEU A 3 3.67 -9.53 2.05
C LEU A 3 2.30 -10.17 1.78
N VAL A 4 2.26 -11.46 1.44
CA VAL A 4 1.00 -12.13 1.10
C VAL A 4 0.15 -12.25 2.37
N GLY A 5 -1.09 -11.75 2.32
CA GLY A 5 -2.02 -11.75 3.46
C GLY A 5 -1.84 -10.58 4.44
N ARG A 6 -0.84 -9.72 4.25
CA ARG A 6 -0.65 -8.52 5.09
C ARG A 6 -1.62 -7.41 4.68
N LEU A 7 -2.32 -6.81 5.65
CA LEU A 7 -3.11 -5.60 5.43
C LEU A 7 -2.19 -4.38 5.25
N VAL A 8 -2.56 -3.49 4.32
CA VAL A 8 -1.83 -2.27 3.99
C VAL A 8 -2.80 -1.10 3.79
N VAL A 9 -2.29 0.12 3.97
CA VAL A 9 -3.00 1.32 3.52
C VAL A 9 -2.73 1.54 2.04
N MET A 10 -3.79 1.73 1.25
CA MET A 10 -3.72 2.02 -0.17
C MET A 10 -4.41 3.33 -0.51
N VAL A 11 -3.74 4.18 -1.29
CA VAL A 11 -4.37 5.31 -1.98
C VAL A 11 -5.01 4.78 -3.26
N ALA A 12 -6.33 4.68 -3.28
CA ALA A 12 -7.09 3.99 -4.31
C ALA A 12 -7.69 4.90 -5.40
N ASN A 13 -7.54 6.22 -5.29
CA ASN A 13 -8.13 7.19 -6.20
C ASN A 13 -7.11 7.84 -7.15
N LEU A 14 -5.91 7.27 -7.26
CA LEU A 14 -4.91 7.74 -8.22
C LEU A 14 -5.20 7.19 -9.61
N ALA A 15 -4.90 7.98 -10.64
CA ALA A 15 -4.94 7.49 -12.01
C ALA A 15 -3.96 6.31 -12.18
N ALA A 16 -4.40 5.26 -12.87
CA ALA A 16 -3.59 4.08 -13.07
C ALA A 16 -2.28 4.42 -13.82
N ARG A 17 -1.16 3.86 -13.35
CA ARG A 17 0.17 4.15 -13.89
C ARG A 17 0.79 2.89 -14.49
N LYS A 18 1.13 2.96 -15.78
CA LYS A 18 1.85 1.86 -16.44
C LYS A 18 3.30 1.80 -15.96
N MET A 19 3.69 0.65 -15.43
CA MET A 19 5.02 0.34 -14.94
C MET A 19 5.66 -0.73 -15.83
N LYS A 20 6.96 -0.98 -15.63
CA LYS A 20 7.71 -1.99 -16.40
C LYS A 20 7.08 -3.39 -16.33
N PHE A 21 6.42 -3.72 -15.22
CA PHE A 21 5.94 -5.08 -14.91
C PHE A 21 4.42 -5.22 -14.89
N GLY A 22 3.68 -4.16 -15.24
CA GLY A 22 2.22 -4.17 -15.19
C GLY A 22 1.61 -2.80 -14.99
N LEU A 23 0.31 -2.79 -14.76
CA LEU A 23 -0.44 -1.58 -14.45
C LEU A 23 -0.56 -1.45 -12.93
N SER A 24 -0.15 -0.30 -12.39
CA SER A 24 -0.37 0.05 -10.98
C SER A 24 -1.69 0.79 -10.86
N GLU A 25 -2.66 0.21 -10.16
CA GLU A 25 -4.00 0.79 -9.96
C GLU A 25 -4.13 1.58 -8.64
N GLY A 26 -3.05 1.67 -7.87
CA GLY A 26 -3.02 2.41 -6.61
C GLY A 26 -1.59 2.55 -6.09
N MET A 27 -1.48 3.10 -4.90
CA MET A 27 -0.21 3.29 -4.19
C MET A 27 -0.31 2.76 -2.76
N VAL A 28 0.60 1.88 -2.37
CA VAL A 28 0.76 1.44 -0.99
C VAL A 28 1.49 2.53 -0.19
N VAL A 29 0.99 2.85 1.00
CA VAL A 29 1.57 3.89 1.86
C VAL A 29 2.62 3.29 2.79
N ALA A 30 3.75 3.98 2.90
CA ALA A 30 4.87 3.63 3.76
C ALA A 30 5.55 4.91 4.28
N ALA A 31 6.31 4.79 5.36
CA ALA A 31 7.12 5.87 5.90
C ALA A 31 8.61 5.67 5.55
N GLY A 32 9.35 6.76 5.40
CA GLY A 32 10.80 6.75 5.17
C GLY A 32 11.25 7.71 4.07
N PRO A 33 12.56 7.95 3.93
CA PRO A 33 13.11 8.86 2.91
C PRO A 33 13.03 8.29 1.48
N GLY A 34 12.62 7.03 1.31
CA GLY A 34 12.55 6.34 0.03
C GLY A 34 13.79 5.47 -0.24
N GLY A 35 13.82 4.84 -1.41
CA GLY A 35 14.88 3.88 -1.75
C GLY A 35 14.76 2.60 -0.93
N GLU A 36 15.82 2.26 -0.20
CA GLU A 36 15.88 1.06 0.65
C GLU A 36 15.26 1.28 2.03
N ASP A 37 15.18 2.53 2.49
CA ASP A 37 14.65 2.89 3.79
C ASP A 37 13.14 3.17 3.71
N VAL A 38 12.36 2.11 3.49
CA VAL A 38 10.89 2.17 3.39
C VAL A 38 10.24 1.21 4.38
N PHE A 39 9.42 1.75 5.27
CA PHE A 39 8.74 1.02 6.34
C PHE A 39 7.24 1.01 6.11
N LEU A 40 6.67 -0.17 5.84
CA LEU A 40 5.22 -0.33 5.68
C LEU A 40 4.48 -0.01 6.98
N LEU A 41 3.47 0.86 6.90
CA LEU A 41 2.60 1.17 8.03
C LEU A 41 1.80 -0.07 8.44
N GLY A 42 1.69 -0.29 9.75
CA GLY A 42 0.87 -1.34 10.34
C GLY A 42 -0.61 -0.96 10.35
N ILE A 43 -1.47 -1.96 10.41
CA ILE A 43 -2.91 -1.80 10.59
C ILE A 43 -3.30 -2.47 11.90
N ASP A 44 -4.05 -1.76 12.73
CA ASP A 44 -4.54 -2.31 14.00
C ASP A 44 -5.50 -3.47 13.78
N SER A 45 -5.56 -4.38 14.75
CA SER A 45 -6.43 -5.55 14.71
C SER A 45 -7.91 -5.14 14.61
N GLY A 46 -8.68 -5.89 13.81
CA GLY A 46 -10.11 -5.67 13.63
C GLY A 46 -10.47 -4.79 12.43
N ALA A 47 -9.48 -4.12 11.81
CA ALA A 47 -9.67 -3.48 10.52
C ALA A 47 -9.86 -4.53 9.41
N VAL A 48 -10.69 -4.21 8.42
CA VAL A 48 -11.01 -5.09 7.29
C VAL A 48 -10.74 -4.40 5.94
N PRO A 49 -10.43 -5.16 4.88
CA PRO A 49 -10.21 -4.58 3.54
C PRO A 49 -11.37 -3.71 3.07
N GLY A 50 -11.04 -2.58 2.44
CA GLY A 50 -12.03 -1.64 1.88
C GLY A 50 -12.54 -0.59 2.87
N GLN A 51 -12.15 -0.64 4.14
CA GLN A 51 -12.43 0.45 5.08
C GLN A 51 -11.72 1.74 4.67
N ARG A 52 -12.43 2.86 4.81
CA ARG A 52 -11.90 4.19 4.50
C ARG A 52 -10.94 4.63 5.61
N VAL A 53 -9.76 5.08 5.21
CA VAL A 53 -8.82 5.75 6.11
C VAL A 53 -9.26 7.19 6.32
N HIS A 54 -9.25 7.64 7.58
CA HIS A 54 -9.65 8.96 8.03
C HIS A 54 -8.47 9.74 8.59
#